data_AF-A0A0S4JM98-F1
#
_entry.id   AF-A0A0S4JM98-F1
#
_cell.length_a   1.000
_cell.length_b   1.000
_cell.length_c   1.000
_cell.angle_alpha   90.00
_cell.angle_beta   90.00
_cell.angle_gamma   90.00
#
_symmetry.space_group_name_H-M   'P 1'
#
loop_
_entity.id
_entity.type
_entity.pdbx_description
1 polymer ?
#
loop_
_entity_poly.entity_id
_entity_poly.type
_entity_poly.pdbx_seq_one_letter_code
_entity_poly.pdbx_strand_id
1 'polypeptide(L)'
;MALTGKPTADAPLIERIDFFFSAPENTSAVGNFLSTEAPQFALFESTDDRHGLESYALFKRYGALIEALMDRFCTEEGVPMEEVGGEIYRQLEASEELASPYICVSYIAGALDVDNFADLVVDVNAITNYRIDDGEGVEPEENPSDEE
;
A
#
# COMPACT_ATOMS: atom_id res chain seq x y z
N MET A 1 -12.40 18.49 -2.55
CA MET A 1 -13.05 18.94 -1.31
C MET A 1 -12.21 18.37 -0.16
N ALA A 2 -11.29 19.16 0.39
CA ALA A 2 -10.28 18.65 1.32
C ALA A 2 -10.83 18.65 2.74
N LEU A 3 -10.98 17.47 3.35
CA LEU A 3 -11.21 17.31 4.78
C LEU A 3 -9.87 17.54 5.50
N THR A 4 -9.52 18.80 5.76
CA THR A 4 -8.22 19.21 6.35
C THR A 4 -8.18 19.15 7.88
N GLY A 5 -9.08 18.39 8.52
CA GLY A 5 -9.12 18.23 9.97
C GLY A 5 -8.80 16.80 10.37
N LYS A 6 -7.92 16.61 11.37
CA LYS A 6 -7.77 15.33 12.08
C LYS A 6 -9.17 14.83 12.47
N PRO A 7 -9.54 13.56 12.20
CA PRO A 7 -10.82 13.01 12.60
C PRO A 7 -11.02 13.21 14.11
N THR A 8 -12.24 13.54 14.50
CA THR A 8 -12.58 13.65 15.93
C THR A 8 -12.59 12.26 16.58
N ALA A 9 -12.59 12.21 17.91
CA ALA A 9 -12.69 10.94 18.63
C ALA A 9 -13.99 10.16 18.31
N ASP A 10 -15.03 10.87 17.87
CA ASP A 10 -16.33 10.30 17.48
C ASP A 10 -16.35 9.74 16.04
N ALA A 11 -15.30 9.97 15.26
CA ALA A 11 -15.19 9.40 13.92
C ALA A 11 -15.01 7.87 14.00
N PRO A 12 -15.47 7.12 12.99
CA PRO A 12 -15.23 5.69 12.89
C PRO A 12 -13.75 5.35 13.10
N LEU A 13 -13.48 4.28 13.85
CA LEU A 13 -12.10 3.89 14.19
C LEU A 13 -11.26 3.67 12.92
N ILE A 14 -11.83 3.07 11.87
CA ILE A 14 -11.13 2.88 10.61
C ILE A 14 -10.68 4.18 9.95
N GLU A 15 -11.51 5.24 10.00
CA GLU A 15 -11.14 6.54 9.43
C GLU A 15 -10.01 7.20 10.22
N ARG A 16 -9.96 6.98 11.54
CA ARG A 16 -8.86 7.45 12.40
C ARG A 16 -7.56 6.71 12.10
N ILE A 17 -7.63 5.38 11.96
CA ILE A 17 -6.49 4.55 11.57
C ILE A 17 -5.98 4.98 10.19
N ASP A 18 -6.88 5.12 9.23
CA ASP A 18 -6.54 5.49 7.86
C ASP A 18 -5.92 6.88 7.77
N PHE A 19 -6.48 7.85 8.50
CA PHE A 19 -5.91 9.19 8.61
C PHE A 19 -4.50 9.15 9.19
N PHE A 20 -4.27 8.34 10.23
CA PHE A 20 -2.94 8.17 10.81
C PHE A 20 -1.95 7.60 9.78
N PHE A 21 -2.30 6.51 9.12
CA PHE A 21 -1.42 5.91 8.10
C PHE A 21 -1.20 6.81 6.90
N SER A 22 -2.18 7.65 6.55
CA SER A 22 -2.09 8.66 5.48
C SER A 22 -1.26 9.89 5.86
N ALA A 23 -0.87 10.05 7.13
CA ALA A 23 -0.03 11.15 7.55
C ALA A 23 1.33 11.10 6.81
N PRO A 24 1.87 12.23 6.34
CA PRO A 24 3.07 12.24 5.50
C PRO A 24 4.24 11.46 6.09
N GLU A 25 4.46 11.55 7.40
CA GLU A 25 5.50 10.82 8.11
C GLU A 25 5.34 9.30 8.06
N ASN A 26 4.10 8.79 8.14
CA ASN A 26 3.80 7.37 8.18
C ASN A 26 3.78 6.76 6.78
N THR A 27 3.10 7.41 5.83
CA THR A 27 3.16 7.05 4.43
C THR A 27 4.60 7.08 3.91
N SER A 28 5.40 8.09 4.30
CA SER A 28 6.82 8.15 3.91
C SER A 28 7.64 7.04 4.55
N ALA A 29 7.35 6.62 5.79
CA ALA A 29 8.05 5.50 6.41
C ALA A 29 7.84 4.21 5.61
N VAL A 30 6.59 3.93 5.22
CA VAL A 30 6.25 2.78 4.36
C VAL A 30 6.88 2.92 2.97
N GLY A 31 6.74 4.08 2.33
CA GLY A 31 7.30 4.33 1.00
C GLY A 31 8.84 4.24 0.98
N ASN A 32 9.51 4.73 2.01
CA ASN A 32 10.98 4.65 2.14
C ASN A 32 11.43 3.20 2.32
N PHE A 33 10.71 2.41 3.11
CA PHE A 33 10.98 0.98 3.24
C PHE A 33 10.87 0.30 1.87
N LEU A 34 9.74 0.50 1.18
CA LEU A 34 9.51 -0.15 -0.11
C LEU A 34 10.53 0.29 -1.17
N SER A 35 10.89 1.57 -1.20
CA SER A 35 11.88 2.10 -2.15
C SER A 35 13.30 1.61 -1.87
N THR A 36 13.70 1.50 -0.60
CA THR A 36 15.03 1.02 -0.20
C THR A 36 15.23 -0.43 -0.56
N GLU A 37 14.17 -1.21 -0.41
CA GLU A 37 14.18 -2.66 -0.61
C GLU A 37 13.78 -3.06 -2.04
N ALA A 38 13.37 -2.09 -2.88
CA ALA A 38 12.94 -2.32 -4.26
C ALA A 38 13.89 -3.18 -5.11
N PRO A 39 15.23 -3.07 -5.02
CA PRO A 39 16.13 -3.95 -5.76
C PRO A 39 16.00 -5.44 -5.40
N GLN A 40 15.49 -5.76 -4.21
CA GLN A 40 15.28 -7.13 -3.73
C GLN A 40 13.92 -7.68 -4.15
N PHE A 41 13.02 -6.87 -4.72
CA PHE A 41 11.69 -7.31 -5.11
C PHE A 41 11.71 -8.29 -6.30
N ALA A 42 12.72 -8.20 -7.16
CA ALA A 42 12.96 -9.18 -8.24
C ALA A 42 13.20 -10.61 -7.71
N LEU A 43 13.46 -10.78 -6.41
CA LEU A 43 13.67 -12.08 -5.78
C LEU A 43 12.36 -12.85 -5.54
N PHE A 44 11.20 -12.16 -5.48
CA PHE A 44 9.89 -12.79 -5.30
C PHE A 44 9.46 -13.66 -6.49
N GLU A 45 10.00 -13.42 -7.68
CA GLU A 45 9.74 -14.23 -8.87
C GLU A 45 10.70 -15.43 -9.00
N SER A 46 11.68 -15.55 -8.10
CA SER A 46 12.72 -16.57 -8.20
C SER A 46 12.30 -17.89 -7.54
N THR A 47 12.69 -19.01 -8.17
CA THR A 47 12.48 -20.37 -7.65
C THR A 47 13.68 -20.90 -6.84
N ASP A 48 14.67 -20.05 -6.55
CA ASP A 48 15.83 -20.40 -5.72
C ASP A 48 15.47 -20.28 -4.22
N ASP A 49 15.70 -21.35 -3.45
CA ASP A 49 15.45 -21.41 -2.00
C ASP A 49 16.15 -20.29 -1.22
N ARG A 50 17.30 -19.79 -1.70
CA ARG A 50 18.01 -18.67 -1.05
C ARG A 50 17.27 -17.35 -1.21
N HIS A 51 16.69 -17.11 -2.38
CA HIS A 51 15.89 -15.93 -2.65
C HIS A 51 14.57 -15.97 -1.87
N GLY A 52 13.99 -17.15 -1.68
CA GLY A 52 12.82 -17.33 -0.80
C GLY A 52 13.07 -16.90 0.65
N LEU A 53 14.26 -17.18 1.20
CA LEU A 53 14.64 -16.75 2.55
C LEU A 53 14.83 -15.22 2.65
N GLU A 54 15.42 -14.61 1.63
CA GLU A 54 15.62 -13.16 1.58
C GLU A 54 14.28 -12.41 1.44
N SER A 55 13.38 -12.90 0.57
CA SER A 55 12.01 -12.39 0.44
C SER A 55 11.21 -12.54 1.73
N TYR A 56 11.33 -13.66 2.43
CA TYR A 56 10.68 -13.84 3.74
C TYR A 56 11.26 -12.91 4.80
N ALA A 57 12.59 -12.70 4.83
CA ALA A 57 13.22 -11.75 5.74
C ALA A 57 12.74 -10.31 5.47
N LEU A 58 12.53 -9.95 4.21
CA LEU A 58 11.95 -8.67 3.81
C LEU A 58 10.50 -8.53 4.31
N PHE A 59 9.65 -9.53 4.08
CA PHE A 59 8.29 -9.58 4.62
C PHE A 59 8.26 -9.41 6.15
N LYS A 60 9.15 -10.10 6.87
CA LYS A 60 9.26 -9.96 8.34
C LYS A 60 9.61 -8.55 8.78
N ARG A 61 10.50 -7.86 8.05
CA ARG A 61 10.86 -6.46 8.34
C ARG A 61 9.71 -5.50 8.04
N TYR A 62 8.96 -5.77 6.96
CA TYR A 62 7.74 -5.02 6.67
C TYR A 62 6.70 -5.17 7.78
N GLY A 63 6.44 -6.40 8.21
CA GLY A 63 5.53 -6.67 9.33
C GLY A 63 5.92 -5.92 10.61
N ALA A 64 7.22 -5.90 10.96
CA ALA A 64 7.71 -5.16 12.12
C ALA A 64 7.53 -3.63 11.99
N LEU A 65 7.65 -3.08 10.78
CA LEU A 65 7.37 -1.66 10.52
C LEU A 65 5.89 -1.35 10.76
N ILE A 66 4.99 -2.17 10.21
CA ILE A 66 3.56 -1.96 10.37
C ILE A 66 3.13 -2.14 11.83
N GLU A 67 3.65 -3.14 12.53
CA GLU A 67 3.42 -3.36 13.97
C GLU A 67 3.83 -2.13 14.78
N ALA A 68 5.02 -1.57 14.51
CA ALA A 68 5.48 -0.35 15.19
C ALA A 68 4.56 0.86 14.92
N LEU A 69 4.02 1.00 13.71
CA LEU A 69 3.05 2.05 13.38
C LEU A 69 1.72 1.84 14.12
N MET A 70 1.23 0.59 14.19
CA MET A 70 0.01 0.25 14.93
C MET A 70 0.17 0.49 16.44
N ASP A 71 1.29 0.11 17.04
CA ASP A 71 1.60 0.36 18.45
C ASP A 71 1.62 1.85 18.75
N ARG A 72 2.20 2.64 17.85
CA ARG A 72 2.24 4.10 17.98
C ARG A 72 0.84 4.69 17.93
N PHE A 73 0.02 4.26 16.96
CA PHE A 73 -1.38 4.66 16.87
C PHE A 73 -2.15 4.33 18.16
N CYS A 74 -2.05 3.09 18.65
CA CYS A 74 -2.72 2.65 19.88
C CYS A 74 -2.32 3.51 21.09
N THR A 75 -1.04 3.88 21.17
CA THR A 75 -0.50 4.73 22.23
C THR A 75 -1.01 6.16 22.13
N GLU A 76 -1.01 6.75 20.94
CA GLU A 76 -1.43 8.15 20.70
C GLU A 76 -2.95 8.34 20.88
N GLU A 77 -3.74 7.35 20.44
CA GLU A 77 -5.21 7.43 20.44
C GLU A 77 -5.84 6.77 21.66
N GLY A 78 -5.06 6.07 22.49
CA GLY A 78 -5.55 5.36 23.68
C GLY A 78 -6.49 4.20 23.35
N VAL A 79 -6.31 3.58 22.19
CA VAL A 79 -7.15 2.48 21.68
C VAL A 79 -6.43 1.15 21.87
N PRO A 80 -7.09 0.10 22.39
CA PRO A 80 -6.49 -1.23 22.49
C PRO A 80 -6.21 -1.86 21.12
N MET A 81 -5.08 -2.57 21.00
CA MET A 81 -4.70 -3.29 19.77
C MET A 81 -5.77 -4.28 19.31
N GLU A 82 -6.48 -4.92 20.24
CA GLU A 82 -7.58 -5.84 19.93
C GLU A 82 -8.73 -5.14 19.18
N GLU A 83 -9.04 -3.90 19.54
CA GLU A 83 -10.11 -3.11 18.92
C GLU A 83 -9.70 -2.66 17.51
N VAL A 84 -8.43 -2.27 17.34
CA VAL A 84 -7.83 -1.99 16.03
C VAL A 84 -7.88 -3.23 15.14
N GLY A 85 -7.44 -4.40 15.64
CA GLY A 85 -7.46 -5.66 14.90
C GLY A 85 -8.87 -6.06 14.47
N GLY A 86 -9.86 -5.91 15.36
CA GLY A 86 -11.26 -6.22 15.04
C GLY A 86 -11.89 -5.27 14.02
N GLU A 87 -11.45 -4.01 13.93
CA GLU A 87 -11.86 -3.09 12.88
C GLU A 87 -11.22 -3.47 11.55
N ILE A 88 -9.90 -3.71 11.51
CA ILE A 88 -9.20 -4.11 10.29
C ILE A 88 -9.76 -5.42 9.73
N TYR A 89 -9.99 -6.42 10.59
CA TYR A 89 -10.57 -7.69 10.17
C TYR A 89 -11.93 -7.51 9.50
N ARG A 90 -12.81 -6.66 10.06
CA ARG A 90 -14.11 -6.34 9.46
C ARG A 90 -13.98 -5.70 8.08
N GLN A 91 -13.01 -4.81 7.90
CA GLN A 91 -12.78 -4.18 6.59
C GLN A 91 -12.22 -5.17 5.56
N LEU A 92 -11.33 -6.09 5.99
CA LEU A 92 -10.81 -7.15 5.13
C LEU A 92 -11.92 -8.10 4.67
N GLU A 93 -12.80 -8.56 5.57
CA GLU A 93 -13.96 -9.38 5.21
C GLU A 93 -14.94 -8.65 4.29
N ALA A 94 -15.11 -7.33 4.45
CA ALA A 94 -16.00 -6.54 3.61
C ALA A 94 -15.45 -6.29 2.19
N SER A 95 -14.14 -6.49 1.98
CA SER A 95 -13.44 -6.12 0.73
C SER A 95 -13.36 -7.25 -0.30
N GLU A 96 -14.07 -8.37 -0.13
CA GLU A 96 -13.97 -9.56 -1.03
C GLU A 96 -14.29 -9.27 -2.51
N GLU A 97 -14.93 -8.15 -2.85
CA GLU A 97 -15.26 -7.78 -4.25
C GLU A 97 -14.65 -6.44 -4.74
N LEU A 98 -14.19 -5.58 -3.84
CA LEU A 98 -13.66 -4.25 -4.17
C LEU A 98 -12.47 -3.93 -3.27
N ALA A 99 -11.39 -3.40 -3.86
CA ALA A 99 -10.24 -2.92 -3.10
C ALA A 99 -10.70 -1.98 -1.98
N SER A 100 -10.20 -2.21 -0.76
CA SER A 100 -10.53 -1.39 0.41
C SER A 100 -10.30 0.10 0.11
N PRO A 101 -11.24 0.99 0.45
CA PRO A 101 -11.05 2.44 0.24
C PRO A 101 -10.00 3.04 1.20
N TYR A 102 -9.55 2.26 2.19
CA TYR A 102 -8.60 2.68 3.23
C TYR A 102 -7.20 2.14 2.94
N ILE A 103 -6.22 3.04 2.80
CA ILE A 103 -4.82 2.69 2.55
C ILE A 103 -4.22 1.88 3.70
N CYS A 104 -4.65 2.14 4.94
CA CYS A 104 -4.19 1.40 6.11
C CYS A 104 -4.50 -0.10 6.00
N VAL A 105 -5.61 -0.47 5.37
CA VAL A 105 -6.02 -1.87 5.20
C VAL A 105 -5.05 -2.59 4.28
N SER A 106 -4.65 -1.99 3.15
CA SER A 106 -3.67 -2.59 2.25
C SER A 106 -2.30 -2.75 2.91
N TYR A 107 -1.86 -1.76 3.68
CA TYR A 107 -0.60 -1.87 4.42
C TYR A 107 -0.62 -2.98 5.48
N ILE A 108 -1.72 -3.08 6.23
CA ILE A 108 -1.85 -4.11 7.26
C ILE A 108 -2.06 -5.49 6.63
N ALA A 109 -2.81 -5.60 5.52
CA ALA A 109 -2.95 -6.84 4.76
C ALA A 109 -1.58 -7.39 4.30
N GLY A 110 -0.72 -6.53 3.77
CA GLY A 110 0.65 -6.90 3.39
C GLY A 110 1.56 -7.24 4.57
N ALA A 111 1.20 -6.92 5.81
CA ALA A 111 1.95 -7.35 6.99
C ALA A 111 1.47 -8.71 7.52
N LEU A 112 0.23 -9.10 7.20
CA LEU A 112 -0.40 -10.33 7.66
C LEU A 112 -0.22 -11.49 6.68
N ASP A 113 -0.17 -11.19 5.38
CA ASP A 113 -0.10 -12.18 4.32
C ASP A 113 1.04 -11.86 3.35
N VAL A 114 1.85 -12.87 3.03
CA VAL A 114 2.97 -12.75 2.11
C VAL A 114 2.51 -12.53 0.67
N ASP A 115 1.34 -13.03 0.29
CA ASP A 115 0.79 -12.85 -1.06
C ASP A 115 0.35 -11.40 -1.24
N ASN A 116 -0.37 -10.83 -0.25
CA ASN A 116 -0.70 -9.40 -0.25
C ASN A 116 0.54 -8.50 -0.21
N PHE A 117 1.60 -8.94 0.48
CA PHE A 117 2.88 -8.22 0.47
C PHE A 117 3.52 -8.24 -0.91
N ALA A 118 3.51 -9.40 -1.58
CA ALA A 118 4.04 -9.55 -2.92
C ALA A 118 3.28 -8.68 -3.93
N ASP A 119 1.95 -8.63 -3.85
CA ASP A 119 1.11 -7.77 -4.69
C ASP A 119 1.45 -6.28 -4.48
N LEU A 120 1.56 -5.85 -3.22
CA LEU A 120 1.97 -4.47 -2.89
C LEU A 120 3.35 -4.13 -3.47
N VAL A 121 4.28 -5.08 -3.39
CA VAL A 121 5.63 -4.96 -3.92
C VAL A 121 5.61 -4.84 -5.45
N VAL A 122 4.81 -5.66 -6.13
CA VAL A 122 4.62 -5.61 -7.59
C VAL A 122 4.05 -4.26 -8.00
N ASP A 123 3.03 -3.76 -7.30
CA ASP A 123 2.42 -2.46 -7.58
C ASP A 123 3.43 -1.31 -7.45
N VAL A 124 4.23 -1.30 -6.38
CA VAL A 124 5.28 -0.29 -6.21
C VAL A 124 6.34 -0.40 -7.30
N ASN A 125 6.73 -1.62 -7.68
CA ASN A 125 7.70 -1.84 -8.74
C ASN A 125 7.18 -1.34 -10.10
N ALA A 126 5.91 -1.61 -10.42
CA ALA A 126 5.27 -1.15 -11.64
C ALA A 126 5.20 0.38 -11.72
N ILE A 127 4.92 1.07 -10.61
CA ILE A 127 4.88 2.54 -10.55
C ILE A 127 6.29 3.14 -10.66
N THR A 128 7.27 2.55 -9.97
CA THR A 128 8.63 3.11 -9.88
C THR A 128 9.48 2.86 -11.12
N ASN A 129 9.26 1.72 -11.80
CA ASN A 129 9.96 1.34 -13.02
C ASN A 129 9.13 1.55 -14.30
N TYR A 130 8.03 2.30 -14.21
CA TYR A 130 7.28 2.71 -15.40
C TYR A 130 8.18 3.55 -16.32
N ARG A 131 8.67 2.92 -17.40
CA ARG A 131 9.27 3.65 -18.51
C ARG A 131 8.13 4.37 -19.23
N ILE A 132 8.13 5.70 -19.17
CA ILE A 132 7.39 6.48 -20.16
C ILE A 132 8.05 6.18 -21.51
N ASP A 133 7.38 5.40 -22.34
CA ASP A 133 7.77 5.23 -23.73
C ASP A 133 7.45 6.56 -24.44
N ASP A 134 8.44 7.44 -24.58
CA ASP A 134 8.33 8.76 -25.20
C ASP A 134 8.16 8.64 -26.73
N GLY A 135 7.33 7.71 -27.25
CA GLY A 135 7.52 7.25 -28.62
C GLY A 135 6.40 6.49 -29.33
N GLU A 136 5.13 6.85 -29.15
CA GLU A 136 4.16 6.70 -30.25
C GLU A 136 3.43 8.02 -30.48
N GLY A 137 3.99 8.81 -31.39
CA GLY A 137 3.28 9.95 -31.95
C GLY A 137 1.99 9.45 -32.60
N VAL A 138 0.86 9.95 -32.09
CA VAL A 138 -0.42 9.84 -32.79
C VAL A 138 -0.22 10.49 -34.16
N GLU A 139 -0.04 9.69 -35.21
CA GLU A 139 -0.05 10.23 -36.57
C GLU A 139 -1.38 10.94 -36.77
N PRO A 140 -1.37 12.22 -37.19
CA PRO A 140 -2.62 12.93 -37.41
C PRO A 140 -3.39 12.20 -38.51
N GLU A 141 -4.60 11.74 -38.19
CA GLU A 141 -5.52 11.20 -39.19
C GLU A 141 -5.65 12.21 -40.33
N GLU A 142 -5.19 11.83 -41.52
CA GLU A 142 -5.45 12.58 -42.75
C GLU A 142 -6.95 12.61 -42.97
N ASN A 143 -7.55 13.75 -42.67
CA ASN A 143 -8.95 14.03 -42.96
C ASN A 143 -9.13 13.94 -44.48
N PRO A 144 -9.95 13.01 -45.01
CA PRO A 144 -10.23 13.00 -46.44
C PRO A 144 -10.97 14.30 -46.76
N SER A 145 -10.30 15.17 -47.51
CA SER A 145 -10.89 16.38 -48.07
C SER A 145 -12.12 16.00 -48.87
N ASP A 146 -13.26 16.57 -48.49
CA ASP A 146 -14.49 16.59 -49.28
C ASP A 146 -14.14 17.07 -50.70
N GLU A 147 -14.19 16.15 -51.68
CA GLU A 147 -14.29 16.51 -53.10
C GLU A 147 -15.77 16.72 -53.46
N GLU A 148 -15.99 17.84 -54.14
CA GLU A 148 -17.25 18.48 -54.56
C GLU A 148 -18.28 17.59 -55.29
#